data_AF-A0A6I3GMQ3-F1
#
_entry.id   AF-A0A6I3GMQ3-F1
#
_cell.length_a   1.000
_cell.length_b   1.000
_cell.length_c   1.000
_cell.angle_alpha   90.00
_cell.angle_beta   90.00
_cell.angle_gamma   90.00
#
_symmetry.space_group_name_H-M   'P 1'
#
loop_
_entity.id
_entity.type
_entity.pdbx_description
1 polymer ?
#
loop_
_entity_poly.entity_id
_entity_poly.type
_entity_poly.pdbx_seq_one_letter_code
_entity_poly.pdbx_strand_id
1 'polypeptide(L)'
;MSFEPSARGQDLLTKLQEFIDSEITPAEPIYESQMEALGDPHGHPQIIEDLKSSARSRGLWNLFMPHQTEWTPDPVSNLDYAHIAELSGRSMHLTPEAMNCAAPDTGNMEVLTLFGSQEQKDEWLVPLLNGEI
;
A
#
# COMPACT_ATOMS: atom_id res chain seq x y z
N MET A 1 7.54 28.23 3.46
CA MET A 1 7.56 26.76 3.36
C MET A 1 6.38 26.39 2.47
N SER A 2 6.60 25.63 1.40
CA SER A 2 5.51 25.12 0.56
C SER A 2 4.98 23.83 1.18
N PHE A 3 3.67 23.71 1.33
CA PHE A 3 3.00 22.48 1.79
C PHE A 3 2.38 21.69 0.63
N GLU A 4 2.50 22.21 -0.59
CA GLU A 4 1.99 21.56 -1.80
C GLU A 4 2.81 20.31 -2.15
N PRO A 5 2.16 19.23 -2.59
CA PRO A 5 2.84 18.06 -3.16
C PRO A 5 3.75 18.42 -4.32
N SER A 6 4.79 17.61 -4.52
CA SER A 6 5.60 17.65 -5.72
C SER A 6 4.77 17.28 -6.96
N ALA A 7 5.29 17.56 -8.16
CA ALA A 7 4.62 17.13 -9.41
C ALA A 7 4.41 15.60 -9.46
N ARG A 8 5.34 14.81 -8.89
CA ARG A 8 5.21 13.37 -8.75
C ARG A 8 4.15 13.00 -7.71
N GLY A 9 4.13 13.69 -6.56
CA GLY A 9 3.09 13.52 -5.55
C GLY A 9 1.69 13.79 -6.11
N GLN A 10 1.53 14.84 -6.92
CA GLN A 10 0.27 15.17 -7.58
C GLN A 10 -0.18 14.10 -8.59
N ASP A 11 0.74 13.55 -9.39
CA ASP A 11 0.45 12.44 -10.31
C ASP A 11 0.00 11.18 -9.57
N LEU A 12 0.68 10.83 -8.47
CA LEU A 12 0.29 9.71 -7.60
C LEU A 12 -1.08 9.93 -6.97
N LEU A 13 -1.39 11.14 -6.52
CA LEU A 13 -2.70 11.49 -5.97
C LEU A 13 -3.82 11.37 -7.01
N THR A 14 -3.57 11.80 -8.25
CA THR A 14 -4.54 11.63 -9.34
C THR A 14 -4.79 10.15 -9.62
N LYS A 15 -3.73 9.34 -9.75
CA LYS A 15 -3.84 7.88 -9.95
C LYS A 15 -4.57 7.20 -8.80
N LEU A 16 -4.29 7.61 -7.56
CA LEU A 16 -4.95 7.06 -6.38
C LEU A 16 -6.44 7.43 -6.34
N GLN A 17 -6.79 8.68 -6.64
CA GLN A 17 -8.20 9.10 -6.71
C GLN A 17 -8.95 8.31 -7.78
N GLU A 18 -8.36 8.14 -8.97
CA GLU A 18 -8.95 7.31 -10.02
C GLU A 18 -9.08 5.85 -9.61
N PHE A 19 -8.08 5.27 -8.94
CA PHE A 19 -8.13 3.91 -8.41
C PHE A 19 -9.23 3.75 -7.35
N ILE A 20 -9.38 4.74 -6.47
CA ILE A 20 -10.44 4.74 -5.45
C ILE A 20 -11.82 4.74 -6.12
N ASP A 21 -12.06 5.68 -7.03
CA ASP A 21 -13.37 5.84 -7.65
C ASP A 21 -13.74 4.67 -8.57
N SER A 22 -12.77 4.12 -9.30
CA SER A 22 -13.01 3.08 -10.32
C SER A 22 -12.99 1.65 -9.78
N GLU A 23 -12.22 1.36 -8.73
CA GLU A 23 -12.02 -0.01 -8.26
C GLU A 23 -12.26 -0.20 -6.76
N ILE A 24 -11.78 0.71 -5.89
CA ILE A 24 -11.94 0.53 -4.43
C ILE A 24 -13.39 0.72 -4.01
N THR A 25 -14.03 1.85 -4.33
CA THR A 25 -15.41 2.13 -3.90
C THR A 25 -16.39 1.08 -4.42
N PRO A 26 -16.31 0.60 -5.68
CA PRO A 26 -17.14 -0.53 -6.13
C PRO A 26 -16.82 -1.87 -5.45
N ALA A 27 -15.59 -2.05 -4.94
CA ALA A 27 -15.16 -3.28 -4.27
C ALA A 27 -15.62 -3.38 -2.81
N GLU A 28 -15.97 -2.27 -2.14
CA GLU A 28 -16.45 -2.26 -0.75
C GLU A 28 -17.59 -3.27 -0.47
N PRO A 29 -18.72 -3.27 -1.19
CA PRO A 29 -19.77 -4.27 -0.97
C PRO A 29 -19.33 -5.71 -1.31
N ILE A 30 -18.38 -5.88 -2.23
CA ILE A 30 -17.83 -7.19 -2.58
C ILE A 30 -16.99 -7.71 -1.42
N TYR A 31 -16.13 -6.87 -0.85
CA TYR A 31 -15.34 -7.17 0.32
C TYR A 31 -16.21 -7.57 1.50
N GLU A 32 -17.24 -6.79 1.83
CA GLU A 32 -18.19 -7.14 2.89
C GLU A 32 -18.81 -8.53 2.66
N SER A 33 -19.29 -8.81 1.45
CA SER A 33 -19.89 -10.10 1.13
C SER A 33 -18.91 -11.28 1.22
N GLN A 34 -17.65 -11.08 0.82
CA GLN A 34 -16.61 -12.11 0.87
C GLN A 34 -16.17 -12.37 2.32
N MET A 35 -16.04 -11.31 3.13
CA MET A 35 -15.71 -11.44 4.55
C MET A 35 -16.83 -12.14 5.34
N GLU A 36 -18.10 -11.80 5.08
CA GLU A 36 -19.24 -12.51 5.66
C GLU A 36 -19.25 -14.00 5.29
N ALA A 37 -18.93 -14.33 4.03
CA ALA A 37 -18.86 -15.71 3.55
C ALA A 37 -17.68 -16.49 4.15
N LEU A 38 -16.54 -15.83 4.41
CA LEU A 38 -15.40 -16.44 5.10
C LEU A 38 -15.72 -16.73 6.57
N GLY A 39 -16.49 -15.86 7.22
CA GLY A 39 -16.84 -15.99 8.64
C GLY A 39 -15.65 -15.85 9.59
N ASP A 40 -14.51 -15.38 9.09
CA ASP A 40 -13.28 -15.14 9.83
C ASP A 40 -12.93 -13.65 9.79
N PRO A 41 -12.91 -12.93 10.92
CA PRO A 41 -12.52 -11.52 10.96
C PRO A 41 -11.05 -11.29 10.58
N HIS A 42 -10.23 -12.33 10.51
CA HIS A 42 -8.84 -12.30 10.04
C HIS A 42 -8.68 -12.92 8.64
N GLY A 43 -9.80 -13.23 7.97
CA GLY A 43 -9.79 -13.80 6.64
C GLY A 43 -9.25 -12.84 5.59
N HIS A 44 -8.69 -13.41 4.53
CA HIS A 44 -8.14 -12.67 3.40
C HIS A 44 -8.97 -12.91 2.13
N PRO A 45 -9.88 -11.97 1.78
CA PRO A 45 -10.80 -12.18 0.67
C PRO A 45 -10.13 -11.93 -0.69
N GLN A 46 -10.56 -12.66 -1.72
CA GLN A 46 -9.95 -12.60 -3.07
C GLN A 46 -9.94 -11.19 -3.67
N ILE A 47 -10.94 -10.36 -3.34
CA ILE A 47 -11.02 -8.98 -3.84
C ILE A 47 -9.77 -8.15 -3.49
N ILE A 48 -9.12 -8.42 -2.35
CA ILE A 48 -7.88 -7.72 -1.97
C ILE A 48 -6.74 -8.06 -2.94
N GLU A 49 -6.59 -9.33 -3.32
CA GLU A 49 -5.53 -9.76 -4.26
C GLU A 49 -5.73 -9.17 -5.67
N ASP A 50 -6.99 -9.07 -6.09
CA ASP A 50 -7.36 -8.42 -7.36
C ASP A 50 -6.98 -6.93 -7.33
N LEU A 51 -7.29 -6.24 -6.22
CA LEU A 51 -6.94 -4.83 -6.00
C LEU A 51 -5.43 -4.61 -5.89
N LYS A 52 -4.69 -5.49 -5.20
CA LYS A 52 -3.22 -5.44 -5.11
C LYS A 52 -2.59 -5.52 -6.51
N SER A 53 -3.09 -6.42 -7.34
CA SER A 53 -2.63 -6.58 -8.72
C SER A 53 -2.85 -5.30 -9.54
N SER A 54 -4.01 -4.66 -9.41
CA SER A 54 -4.31 -3.39 -10.06
C SER A 54 -3.45 -2.24 -9.55
N ALA A 55 -3.30 -2.09 -8.23
CA ALA A 55 -2.48 -1.05 -7.61
C ALA A 55 -1.02 -1.11 -8.09
N ARG A 56 -0.43 -2.31 -8.17
CA ARG A 56 0.91 -2.51 -8.74
C ARG A 56 1.02 -2.04 -10.17
N SER A 57 0.06 -2.40 -11.02
CA SER A 57 0.05 -2.00 -12.44
C SER A 57 -0.02 -0.47 -12.62
N ARG A 58 -0.61 0.23 -11.65
CA ARG A 58 -0.74 1.69 -11.60
C ARG A 58 0.46 2.39 -10.96
N GLY A 59 1.42 1.64 -10.41
CA GLY A 59 2.56 2.18 -9.67
C GLY A 59 2.20 2.70 -8.27
N LEU A 60 1.10 2.21 -7.69
CA LEU A 60 0.60 2.56 -6.35
C LEU A 60 1.02 1.48 -5.33
N TRP A 61 2.32 1.15 -5.25
CA TRP A 61 2.83 0.04 -4.43
C TRP A 61 4.03 0.46 -3.58
N ASN A 62 4.07 0.05 -2.30
CA ASN A 62 5.17 0.33 -1.36
C ASN A 62 5.56 1.82 -1.26
N LEU A 63 4.58 2.72 -1.34
CA LEU A 63 4.82 4.17 -1.40
C LEU A 63 5.26 4.80 -0.06
N PHE A 64 5.22 4.01 1.03
CA PHE A 64 5.45 4.47 2.39
C PHE A 64 6.93 4.68 2.74
N MET A 65 7.87 4.13 1.97
CA MET A 65 9.30 4.18 2.30
C MET A 65 9.93 5.50 1.84
N PRO A 66 10.38 6.38 2.77
CA PRO A 66 10.90 7.70 2.41
C PRO A 66 12.40 7.71 2.10
N HIS A 67 13.08 6.59 2.35
CA HIS A 67 14.52 6.46 2.17
C HIS A 67 14.84 5.68 0.90
N GLN A 68 15.92 6.08 0.23
CA GLN A 68 16.41 5.33 -0.92
C GLN A 68 17.05 4.02 -0.45
N THR A 69 16.61 2.90 -1.01
CA THR A 69 17.07 1.55 -0.69
C THR A 69 17.27 0.75 -1.98
N GLU A 70 17.71 -0.51 -1.86
CA GLU A 70 17.76 -1.45 -2.99
C GLU A 70 16.37 -1.66 -3.62
N TRP A 71 15.32 -1.73 -2.80
CA TRP A 71 13.94 -1.98 -3.25
C TRP A 71 13.15 -0.71 -3.54
N THR A 72 13.57 0.43 -2.99
CA THR A 72 12.96 1.75 -3.19
C THR A 72 14.00 2.72 -3.74
N PRO A 73 14.39 2.61 -5.03
CA PRO A 73 15.43 3.46 -5.60
C PRO A 73 15.00 4.92 -5.80
N ASP A 74 13.70 5.19 -5.89
CA ASP A 74 13.12 6.53 -6.07
C ASP A 74 12.01 6.75 -5.01
N PRO A 75 12.37 7.05 -3.75
CA PRO A 75 11.41 7.14 -2.65
C PRO A 75 10.44 8.32 -2.81
N VAL A 76 9.24 8.17 -2.25
CA VAL A 76 8.28 9.27 -2.13
C VAL A 76 8.63 10.06 -0.87
N SER A 77 8.63 11.38 -0.95
CA SER A 77 8.93 12.22 0.23
C SER A 77 7.83 12.06 1.29
N ASN A 78 8.17 12.26 2.57
CA ASN A 78 7.16 12.26 3.64
C ASN A 78 6.03 13.26 3.40
N LEU A 79 6.31 14.41 2.76
CA LEU A 79 5.28 15.40 2.43
C LEU A 79 4.29 14.85 1.39
N ASP A 80 4.80 14.23 0.33
CA ASP A 80 3.96 13.63 -0.71
C ASP A 80 3.17 12.43 -0.16
N TYR A 81 3.85 11.57 0.62
CA TYR A 81 3.23 10.40 1.22
C TYR A 81 2.15 10.78 2.24
N ALA A 82 2.29 11.89 2.98
CA ALA A 82 1.25 12.36 3.90
C ALA A 82 -0.10 12.59 3.19
N HIS A 83 -0.07 13.21 2.00
CA HIS A 83 -1.29 13.44 1.21
C HIS A 83 -1.85 12.13 0.63
N ILE A 84 -0.97 11.23 0.20
CA ILE A 84 -1.36 9.90 -0.31
C ILE A 84 -2.01 9.08 0.82
N ALA A 85 -1.43 9.09 2.01
CA ALA A 85 -1.94 8.42 3.19
C ALA A 85 -3.32 8.99 3.60
N GLU A 86 -3.48 10.31 3.61
CA GLU A 86 -4.79 10.96 3.85
C GLU A 86 -5.87 10.45 2.88
N LEU A 87 -5.56 10.42 1.58
CA LEU A 87 -6.50 9.98 0.56
C LEU A 87 -6.82 8.48 0.69
N SER A 88 -5.82 7.64 0.92
CA SER A 88 -6.01 6.19 1.16
C SER A 88 -6.85 5.89 2.40
N GLY A 89 -6.82 6.76 3.40
CA GLY A 89 -7.60 6.65 4.62
C GLY A 89 -9.12 6.78 4.43
N ARG A 90 -9.59 7.21 3.24
CA ARG A 90 -11.03 7.27 2.93
C ARG A 90 -11.69 5.90 2.84
N SER A 91 -10.93 4.86 2.52
CA SER A 91 -11.39 3.46 2.59
C SER A 91 -10.30 2.63 3.27
N MET A 92 -10.31 2.68 4.61
CA MET A 92 -9.26 2.13 5.47
C MET A 92 -9.08 0.60 5.35
N HIS A 93 -10.16 -0.12 5.04
CA HIS A 93 -10.13 -1.59 4.97
C HIS A 93 -9.58 -2.12 3.63
N LEU A 94 -9.54 -1.29 2.59
CA LEU A 94 -9.15 -1.73 1.25
C LEU A 94 -7.90 -1.02 0.76
N THR A 95 -7.88 0.31 0.80
CA THR A 95 -6.91 1.10 0.05
C THR A 95 -5.48 0.91 0.55
N PRO A 96 -5.18 1.01 1.86
CA PRO A 96 -3.81 0.82 2.34
C PRO A 96 -3.30 -0.59 2.06
N GLU A 97 -4.16 -1.61 2.21
CA GLU A 97 -3.78 -3.00 1.99
C GLU A 97 -3.55 -3.32 0.50
N ALA A 98 -4.44 -2.83 -0.38
CA ALA A 98 -4.27 -2.93 -1.82
C ALA A 98 -2.97 -2.27 -2.33
N MET A 99 -2.47 -1.25 -1.63
CA MET A 99 -1.22 -0.55 -1.99
C MET A 99 0.03 -1.11 -1.30
N ASN A 100 -0.11 -2.12 -0.45
CA ASN A 100 0.94 -2.62 0.45
C ASN A 100 1.50 -1.53 1.39
N CYS A 101 0.61 -0.65 1.83
CA CYS A 101 0.88 0.48 2.71
C CYS A 101 0.13 0.35 4.05
N ALA A 102 -0.43 -0.83 4.36
CA ALA A 102 -1.15 -1.07 5.60
C ALA A 102 -0.21 -1.22 6.81
N ALA A 103 -0.69 -0.81 7.97
CA ALA A 103 -0.11 -1.22 9.25
C ALA A 103 -0.64 -2.63 9.60
N PRO A 104 0.15 -3.47 10.29
CA PRO A 104 1.46 -3.20 10.89
C PRO A 104 2.67 -3.34 9.94
N ASP A 105 2.45 -3.84 8.71
CA ASP A 105 3.53 -4.35 7.87
C ASP A 105 4.50 -3.28 7.35
N THR A 106 4.02 -2.07 7.09
CA THR A 106 4.90 -0.94 6.75
C THR A 106 5.98 -0.69 7.80
N GLY A 107 5.63 -0.73 9.08
CA GLY A 107 6.59 -0.60 10.17
C GLY A 107 7.55 -1.79 10.26
N ASN A 108 7.05 -3.02 10.08
CA ASN A 108 7.88 -4.22 10.06
C ASN A 108 8.89 -4.20 8.89
N MET A 109 8.44 -3.81 7.70
CA MET A 109 9.27 -3.64 6.52
C MET A 109 10.34 -2.57 6.73
N GLU A 110 10.02 -1.45 7.38
CA GLU A 110 11.00 -0.41 7.70
C GLU A 110 12.07 -0.91 8.68
N VAL A 111 11.67 -1.63 9.74
CA VAL A 111 12.62 -2.24 10.69
C VAL A 111 13.57 -3.22 9.98
N LEU A 112 13.04 -4.12 9.16
CA LEU A 112 13.85 -5.10 8.43
C LEU A 112 14.76 -4.44 7.40
N THR A 113 14.29 -3.39 6.72
CA THR A 113 15.08 -2.63 5.75
C THR A 113 16.31 -2.01 6.42
N LEU A 114 16.11 -1.36 7.57
CA LEU A 114 17.16 -0.61 8.27
C LEU A 114 18.10 -1.50 9.08
N PHE A 115 17.58 -2.58 9.69
CA PHE A 115 18.31 -3.34 10.72
C PHE A 115 18.42 -4.84 10.45
N GLY A 116 17.71 -5.38 9.46
CA GLY A 116 17.74 -6.81 9.15
C GLY A 116 19.08 -7.26 8.55
N SER A 117 19.52 -8.46 8.92
CA SER A 117 20.60 -9.17 8.22
C SER A 117 20.16 -9.53 6.79
N GLN A 118 21.09 -9.93 5.92
CA GLN A 118 20.73 -10.35 4.57
C GLN A 118 19.76 -11.54 4.60
N GLU A 119 20.02 -12.52 5.46
CA GLU A 119 19.15 -13.69 5.61
C GLU A 119 17.74 -13.28 6.07
N GLN A 120 17.63 -12.35 7.02
CA GLN A 120 16.33 -11.85 7.48
C GLN A 120 15.60 -11.07 6.38
N LYS A 121 16.34 -10.33 5.56
CA LYS A 121 15.77 -9.56 4.44
C LYS A 121 15.26 -10.51 3.35
N ASP A 122 16.03 -11.52 2.99
CA ASP A 122 15.66 -12.50 1.98
C ASP A 122 14.45 -13.35 2.44
N GLU A 123 14.43 -13.77 3.71
CA GLU A 123 13.36 -14.61 4.26
C GLU A 123 12.07 -13.84 4.54
N TRP A 124 12.15 -12.59 5.02
CA TRP A 124 10.98 -11.86 5.54
C TRP A 124 10.68 -10.56 4.78
N LEU A 125 11.69 -9.74 4.52
CA LEU A 125 11.46 -8.43 3.89
C LEU A 125 11.02 -8.57 2.44
N VAL A 126 11.67 -9.44 1.65
CA VAL A 126 11.34 -9.59 0.23
C VAL A 126 9.91 -10.10 0.02
N PRO A 127 9.43 -11.14 0.73
CA PRO A 127 8.03 -11.55 0.66
C PRO A 127 7.04 -10.46 1.11
N LEU A 128 7.36 -9.70 2.18
CA LEU A 128 6.53 -8.57 2.63
C LEU A 128 6.45 -7.45 1.58
N LEU A 129 7.58 -7.08 0.97
CA LEU A 129 7.62 -6.10 -0.12
C LEU A 129 6.85 -6.59 -1.35
N ASN A 130 6.78 -7.91 -1.53
CA ASN A 130 5.96 -8.58 -2.53
C ASN A 130 4.53 -8.86 -2.06
N GLY A 131 4.10 -8.42 -0.87
CA GLY A 131 2.73 -8.62 -0.37
C GLY A 131 2.26 -10.08 -0.36
N GLU A 132 3.20 -11.03 -0.19
CA GLU A 132 2.98 -12.49 -0.23
C GLU A 132 2.68 -13.08 1.16
N ILE A 133 3.08 -12.37 2.22
CA ILE A 133 2.92 -12.76 3.64
C ILE A 133 2.47 -11.58 4.48
#